data_AF-A0A1Q4X4C0-F1
#
_entry.id   AF-A0A1Q4X4C0-F1
#
_cell.length_a   1.000
_cell.length_b   1.000
_cell.length_c   1.000
_cell.angle_alpha   90.00
_cell.angle_beta   90.00
_cell.angle_gamma   90.00
#
_symmetry.space_group_name_H-M   'P 1'
#
loop_
_entity.id
_entity.type
_entity.pdbx_description
1 polymer ?
#
loop_
_entity_poly.entity_id
_entity_poly.type
_entity_poly.pdbx_seq_one_letter_code
_entity_poly.pdbx_strand_id
1 'polypeptide(L)'
;MTAEPVSSGVRAVLDAPRGRRFSKPSYPPPLTREQRLLAQMEGNPRVAYRQAHGVLPEWMHVHAARLDERASRTTEGPERPRKPITQPARPPEPVVPRPRPAPDDGPFPPRRERPPLPRRRPKRPHGRRRKPSRLGHLSHLGGTARTGPARLLAAYTLASSFGALAHHLGTVLL
;
A
#
# COMPACT_ATOMS: atom_id res chain seq x y z
N MET A 1 45.09 19.08 -5.63
CA MET A 1 45.12 17.85 -4.81
C MET A 1 43.86 17.84 -3.95
N THR A 2 42.75 17.32 -4.45
CA THR A 2 41.48 17.23 -3.71
C THR A 2 41.47 15.95 -2.90
N ALA A 3 41.45 16.07 -1.57
CA ALA A 3 41.41 14.93 -0.67
C ALA A 3 40.00 14.30 -0.70
N GLU A 4 39.92 13.06 -1.18
CA GLU A 4 38.70 12.24 -1.12
C GLU A 4 38.25 12.05 0.35
N PRO A 5 36.95 12.16 0.65
CA PRO A 5 36.44 11.98 2.00
C PRO A 5 36.61 10.52 2.45
N VAL A 6 37.54 10.30 3.37
CA VAL A 6 37.74 9.01 4.04
C VAL A 6 36.41 8.53 4.63
N SER A 7 36.02 7.29 4.30
CA SER A 7 34.76 6.70 4.74
C SER A 7 34.64 6.67 6.26
N SER A 8 33.43 6.88 6.78
CA SER A 8 33.15 6.95 8.23
C SER A 8 33.62 5.72 9.00
N GLY A 9 33.62 4.54 8.37
CA GLY A 9 34.13 3.30 8.95
C GLY A 9 35.63 3.31 9.20
N VAL A 10 36.43 3.91 8.32
CA VAL A 10 37.90 3.97 8.48
C VAL A 10 38.28 4.92 9.61
N ARG A 11 37.59 6.05 9.76
CA ARG A 11 37.79 6.97 10.89
C ARG A 11 37.48 6.29 12.22
N ALA A 12 36.34 5.61 12.32
CA ALA A 12 35.96 4.89 13.54
C ALA A 12 36.98 3.81 13.96
N VAL A 13 37.60 3.11 12.99
CA VAL A 13 38.66 2.12 13.26
C VAL A 13 39.95 2.79 13.73
N LEU A 14 40.30 3.96 13.18
CA LEU A 14 41.49 4.71 13.55
C LEU A 14 41.35 5.43 14.89
N ASP A 15 40.14 5.83 15.27
CA ASP A 15 39.82 6.48 16.55
C ASP A 15 39.72 5.47 17.71
N ALA A 16 39.49 4.18 17.42
CA ALA A 16 39.41 3.16 18.46
C ALA A 16 40.77 2.90 19.15
N PRO A 17 40.79 2.65 20.47
CA PRO A 17 42.01 2.35 21.22
C PRO A 17 42.74 1.12 20.66
N ARG A 18 44.09 1.15 20.69
CA ARG A 18 44.94 0.03 20.22
C ARG A 18 44.52 -1.25 20.95
N GLY A 19 44.13 -2.28 20.19
CA GLY A 19 43.55 -3.54 20.69
C GLY A 19 42.04 -3.72 20.46
N ARG A 20 41.29 -2.65 20.15
CA ARG A 20 39.85 -2.70 19.82
C ARG A 20 39.50 -2.37 18.37
N ARG A 21 40.50 -2.03 17.54
CA ARG A 21 40.31 -1.61 16.14
C ARG A 21 39.72 -2.69 15.23
N PHE A 22 39.89 -3.96 15.61
CA PHE A 22 39.40 -5.13 14.88
C PHE A 22 38.45 -6.01 15.71
N SER A 23 38.14 -5.62 16.95
CA SER A 23 37.07 -6.28 17.67
C SER A 23 35.77 -5.99 16.94
N LYS A 24 35.04 -7.04 16.56
CA LYS A 24 33.72 -6.91 15.92
C LYS A 24 32.92 -5.83 16.66
N PRO A 25 32.37 -4.83 15.96
CA PRO A 25 31.50 -3.87 16.60
C PRO A 25 30.44 -4.66 17.36
N SER A 26 30.22 -4.27 18.62
CA SER A 26 29.14 -4.85 19.43
C SER A 26 27.85 -4.61 18.64
N TYR A 27 27.38 -5.66 17.98
CA TYR A 27 26.10 -5.60 17.29
C TYR A 27 25.05 -5.27 18.35
N PRO A 28 24.07 -4.41 18.02
CA PRO A 28 22.95 -4.21 18.93
C PRO A 28 22.37 -5.59 19.28
N PRO A 29 22.02 -5.82 20.54
CA PRO A 29 21.46 -7.09 20.96
C PRO A 29 20.28 -7.42 20.04
N PRO A 30 20.14 -8.68 19.59
CA PRO A 30 19.07 -9.06 18.70
C PRO A 30 17.74 -8.68 19.34
N LEU A 31 16.94 -7.87 18.64
CA LEU A 31 15.63 -7.44 19.11
C LEU A 31 14.84 -8.64 19.62
N THR A 32 14.19 -8.47 20.78
CA THR A 32 13.31 -9.51 21.32
C THR A 32 12.21 -9.81 20.30
N ARG A 33 11.64 -11.02 20.38
CA ARG A 33 10.58 -11.45 19.46
C ARG A 33 9.44 -10.41 19.39
N GLU A 34 9.09 -9.84 20.54
CA GLU A 34 8.06 -8.80 20.67
C GLU A 34 8.46 -7.51 19.95
N GLN A 35 9.68 -7.03 20.15
CA GLN A 35 10.18 -5.83 19.47
C GLN A 35 10.18 -6.00 17.94
N ARG A 36 10.54 -7.18 17.43
CA ARG A 36 10.46 -7.46 15.99
C ARG A 36 9.02 -7.44 15.48
N LEU A 37 8.08 -7.96 16.27
CA LEU A 37 6.67 -8.00 15.90
C LEU A 37 6.07 -6.59 15.91
N LEU A 38 6.43 -5.76 16.89
CA LEU A 38 6.06 -4.34 16.92
C LEU A 38 6.66 -3.57 15.75
N ALA A 39 7.93 -3.81 15.40
CA ALA A 39 8.56 -3.21 14.22
C ALA A 39 7.89 -3.65 12.91
N GLN A 40 7.46 -4.91 12.80
CA GLN A 40 6.65 -5.37 11.66
C GLN A 40 5.27 -4.70 11.58
N MET A 41 4.75 -4.23 12.72
CA MET A 41 3.49 -3.50 12.81
C MET A 41 3.67 -1.98 12.82
N GLU A 42 4.88 -1.48 12.51
CA GLU A 42 5.18 -0.07 12.35
C GLU A 42 4.30 0.49 11.21
N GLY A 43 3.36 1.36 11.57
CA GLY A 43 2.33 1.87 10.66
C GLY A 43 0.91 1.38 10.95
N ASN A 44 0.71 0.44 11.88
CA ASN A 44 -0.63 0.12 12.37
C ASN A 44 -1.09 1.19 13.38
N PRO A 45 -2.11 2.01 13.07
CA PRO A 45 -2.55 3.09 13.96
C PRO A 45 -3.04 2.56 15.32
N ARG A 46 -3.51 1.30 15.39
CA ARG A 46 -3.90 0.66 16.65
C ARG A 46 -2.71 0.42 17.57
N VAL A 47 -1.60 -0.04 17.00
CA VAL A 47 -0.38 -0.31 17.76
C VAL A 47 0.24 0.98 18.22
N ALA A 48 0.30 2.00 17.35
CA ALA A 48 0.77 3.34 17.70
C ALA A 48 -0.05 3.94 18.85
N TYR A 49 -1.39 3.91 18.75
CA TYR A 49 -2.25 4.41 19.81
C TYR A 49 -2.07 3.64 21.12
N ARG A 50 -1.98 2.31 21.06
CA ARG A 50 -1.81 1.47 22.25
C ARG A 50 -0.45 1.69 22.92
N GLN A 51 0.62 1.89 22.15
CA GLN A 51 1.93 2.24 22.68
C GLN A 51 1.90 3.61 23.37
N ALA A 52 1.18 4.57 22.80
CA ALA A 52 1.12 5.92 23.34
C ALA A 52 0.16 6.05 24.55
N HIS A 53 -0.95 5.30 24.60
CA HIS A 53 -2.05 5.55 25.52
C HIS A 53 -2.47 4.30 26.34
N GLY A 54 -1.87 3.14 26.08
CA GLY A 54 -2.09 1.87 26.79
C GLY A 54 -3.41 1.16 26.46
N VAL A 55 -4.52 1.92 26.40
CA VAL A 55 -5.88 1.41 26.14
C VAL A 55 -6.35 1.86 24.76
N LEU A 56 -7.03 0.98 24.03
CA LEU A 56 -7.58 1.31 22.72
C LEU A 56 -8.98 1.95 22.88
N PRO A 57 -9.33 3.00 22.10
CA PRO A 57 -10.64 3.61 22.18
C PRO A 57 -11.76 2.67 21.72
N GLU A 58 -12.93 2.77 22.35
CA GLU A 58 -14.09 1.91 22.09
C GLU A 58 -14.52 1.88 20.62
N TRP A 59 -14.48 3.03 19.93
CA TRP A 59 -14.84 3.12 18.52
C TRP A 59 -13.95 2.26 17.61
N MET A 60 -12.70 1.98 18.00
CA MET A 60 -11.80 1.10 17.25
C MET A 60 -12.21 -0.37 17.36
N HIS A 61 -12.88 -0.77 18.45
CA HIS A 61 -13.44 -2.12 18.60
C HIS A 61 -14.67 -2.29 17.69
N VAL A 62 -15.55 -1.29 17.68
CA VAL A 62 -16.73 -1.26 16.78
C VAL A 62 -16.32 -1.35 15.30
N HIS A 63 -15.25 -0.66 14.91
CA HIS A 63 -14.75 -0.73 13.55
C HIS A 63 -14.21 -2.12 13.19
N ALA A 64 -13.52 -2.79 14.12
CA ALA A 64 -13.06 -4.17 13.90
C ALA A 64 -14.22 -5.15 13.79
N ALA A 65 -15.22 -5.06 14.68
CA ALA A 65 -16.41 -5.89 14.61
C ALA A 65 -17.13 -5.75 13.25
N ARG A 66 -17.24 -4.52 12.72
CA ARG A 66 -17.81 -4.28 11.37
C ARG A 66 -16.97 -4.89 10.25
N LEU A 67 -15.65 -4.92 10.38
CA LEU A 67 -14.78 -5.55 9.38
C LEU A 67 -14.92 -7.08 9.43
N ASP A 68 -14.96 -7.67 10.63
CA ASP A 68 -15.13 -9.11 10.82
C ASP A 68 -16.49 -9.58 10.31
N GLU A 69 -17.56 -8.82 10.57
CA GLU A 69 -18.90 -9.06 10.03
C GLU A 69 -18.92 -9.02 8.49
N ARG A 70 -18.17 -8.10 7.88
CA ARG A 70 -18.04 -8.07 6.41
C ARG A 70 -17.26 -9.28 5.89
N ALA A 71 -16.18 -9.67 6.58
CA ALA A 71 -15.37 -10.81 6.19
C ALA A 71 -16.16 -12.13 6.26
N SER A 72 -16.99 -12.33 7.30
CA SER A 72 -17.84 -13.51 7.44
C SER A 72 -18.93 -13.57 6.36
N ARG A 73 -19.63 -12.45 6.10
CA ARG A 73 -20.64 -12.34 5.03
C ARG A 73 -20.10 -12.69 3.64
N THR A 74 -18.81 -12.43 3.39
CA THR A 74 -18.20 -12.71 2.08
C THR A 74 -17.89 -14.20 1.89
N THR A 75 -17.85 -14.99 2.98
CA THR A 75 -17.50 -16.41 2.94
C THR A 75 -18.73 -17.33 2.78
N GLU A 76 -19.91 -16.90 3.23
CA GLU A 76 -21.14 -17.71 3.23
C GLU A 76 -22.13 -17.37 2.11
N GLY A 77 -21.84 -16.38 1.26
CA GLY A 77 -22.69 -16.09 0.12
C GLY A 77 -22.72 -17.29 -0.83
N PRO A 78 -23.89 -17.88 -1.16
CA PRO A 78 -23.98 -18.89 -2.20
C PRO A 78 -23.33 -18.31 -3.44
N GLU A 79 -22.48 -19.09 -4.09
CA GLU A 79 -21.76 -18.78 -5.32
C GLU A 79 -22.76 -18.32 -6.38
N ARG A 80 -23.16 -17.04 -6.33
CA ARG A 80 -24.12 -16.49 -7.27
C ARG A 80 -23.46 -16.62 -8.63
N PRO A 81 -24.07 -17.32 -9.59
CA PRO A 81 -23.53 -17.40 -10.94
C PRO A 81 -23.29 -15.97 -11.39
N ARG A 82 -22.02 -15.65 -11.64
CA ARG A 82 -21.60 -14.31 -12.06
C ARG A 82 -22.39 -14.01 -13.33
N LYS A 83 -23.42 -13.17 -13.23
CA LYS A 83 -24.05 -12.60 -14.41
C LYS A 83 -22.91 -11.99 -15.23
N PRO A 84 -22.76 -12.34 -16.51
CA PRO A 84 -21.75 -11.71 -17.34
C PRO A 84 -21.99 -10.21 -17.24
N ILE A 85 -20.98 -9.48 -16.78
CA ILE A 85 -21.02 -8.03 -16.70
C ILE A 85 -21.19 -7.57 -18.15
N THR A 86 -22.41 -7.16 -18.50
CA THR A 86 -22.67 -6.43 -19.73
C THR A 86 -21.84 -5.16 -19.63
N GLN A 87 -20.69 -5.17 -20.30
CA GLN A 87 -19.87 -3.97 -20.38
C GLN A 87 -20.75 -2.90 -21.05
N PRO A 88 -20.91 -1.72 -20.44
CA PRO A 88 -21.65 -0.64 -21.08
C PRO A 88 -20.99 -0.40 -22.44
N ALA A 89 -21.79 -0.46 -23.51
CA ALA A 89 -21.32 -0.27 -24.87
C ALA A 89 -20.55 1.05 -24.95
N ARG A 90 -19.24 0.96 -25.15
CA ARG A 90 -18.37 2.12 -25.25
C ARG A 90 -18.82 2.90 -26.49
N PRO A 91 -19.10 4.22 -26.38
CA PRO A 91 -19.44 5.01 -27.56
C PRO A 91 -18.32 4.88 -28.60
N PRO A 92 -18.64 4.80 -29.90
CA PRO A 92 -17.64 4.64 -30.95
C PRO A 92 -16.64 5.81 -30.86
N GLU A 93 -15.36 5.48 -30.70
CA GLU A 93 -14.30 6.49 -30.71
C GLU A 93 -14.28 7.14 -32.12
N PRO A 94 -14.20 8.47 -32.21
CA PRO A 94 -14.09 9.16 -33.49
C PRO A 94 -12.81 8.69 -34.19
N VAL A 95 -12.94 8.26 -35.45
CA VAL A 95 -11.81 7.82 -36.27
C VAL A 95 -10.96 9.02 -36.60
N VAL A 96 -9.96 9.30 -35.76
CA VAL A 96 -8.95 10.31 -36.06
C VAL A 96 -8.06 9.76 -37.18
N PRO A 97 -7.98 10.42 -38.35
CA PRO A 97 -7.09 9.98 -39.42
C PRO A 97 -5.66 10.02 -38.90
N ARG A 98 -4.96 8.88 -38.97
CA ARG A 98 -3.56 8.80 -38.56
C ARG A 98 -2.74 9.80 -39.39
N PRO A 99 -1.86 10.60 -38.75
CA PRO A 99 -0.95 11.47 -39.49
C PRO A 99 -0.12 10.62 -40.47
N ARG A 100 0.01 11.12 -41.71
CA ARG A 100 0.79 10.45 -42.74
C ARG A 100 2.25 10.33 -42.27
N PRO A 101 2.92 9.19 -42.53
CA PRO A 101 4.35 9.05 -42.24
C PRO A 101 5.12 10.15 -42.97
N ALA A 102 6.11 10.72 -42.27
CA ALA A 102 6.88 11.83 -42.81
C ALA A 102 7.73 11.35 -44.00
N PRO A 103 7.97 12.20 -45.02
CA PRO A 103 8.74 11.82 -46.22
C PRO A 103 10.16 11.33 -45.96
N ASP A 104 10.70 11.55 -44.75
CA ASP A 104 12.06 11.19 -44.34
C ASP A 104 12.16 9.83 -43.64
N ASP A 105 11.06 9.07 -43.49
CA ASP A 105 11.09 7.68 -43.03
C ASP A 105 11.64 6.78 -44.15
N GLY A 106 12.95 6.88 -44.39
CA GLY A 106 13.70 5.99 -45.26
C GLY A 106 13.54 4.53 -44.83
N PRO A 107 13.85 3.58 -45.73
CA PRO A 107 13.71 2.16 -45.44
C PRO A 107 14.47 1.80 -44.17
N PHE A 108 13.79 1.11 -43.25
CA PHE A 108 14.41 0.63 -42.02
C PHE A 108 15.71 -0.12 -42.37
N PRO A 109 16.85 0.23 -41.75
CA PRO A 109 18.10 -0.45 -42.05
C PRO A 109 17.96 -1.95 -41.73
N PRO A 110 18.57 -2.83 -42.53
CA PRO A 110 18.49 -4.28 -42.30
C PRO A 110 18.97 -4.60 -40.90
N ARG A 111 18.13 -5.33 -40.14
CA ARG A 111 18.46 -5.77 -38.78
C ARG A 111 19.74 -6.60 -38.84
N ARG A 112 20.83 -6.10 -38.24
CA ARG A 112 22.06 -6.88 -38.03
C ARG A 112 21.69 -8.17 -37.30
N GLU A 113 22.10 -9.31 -37.86
CA GLU A 113 21.94 -10.61 -37.23
C GLU A 113 22.67 -10.59 -35.89
N ARG A 114 21.89 -10.62 -34.80
CA ARG A 114 22.47 -10.72 -33.46
C ARG A 114 23.00 -12.13 -33.29
N PRO A 115 24.24 -12.31 -32.82
CA PRO A 115 24.75 -13.63 -32.49
C PRO A 115 23.81 -14.32 -31.50
N PRO A 116 23.63 -15.65 -31.60
CA PRO A 116 22.71 -16.38 -30.75
C PRO A 116 23.11 -16.17 -29.29
N LEU A 117 22.18 -15.59 -28.50
CA LEU A 117 22.39 -15.43 -27.07
C LEU A 117 22.61 -16.81 -26.44
N PRO A 118 23.53 -16.92 -25.45
CA PRO A 118 23.79 -18.19 -24.78
C PRO A 118 22.47 -18.76 -24.26
N ARG A 119 22.17 -20.01 -24.65
CA ARG A 119 20.98 -20.76 -24.24
C ARG A 119 20.91 -20.73 -22.71
N ARG A 120 20.00 -19.90 -22.16
CA ARG A 120 19.71 -19.89 -20.73
C ARG A 120 19.37 -21.32 -20.32
N ARG A 121 20.16 -21.88 -19.40
CA ARG A 121 19.92 -23.20 -18.78
C ARG A 121 18.42 -23.34 -18.48
N PRO A 122 17.79 -24.48 -18.81
CA PRO A 122 16.41 -24.72 -18.43
C PRO A 122 16.32 -24.57 -16.92
N LYS A 123 15.52 -23.60 -16.47
CA LYS A 123 15.20 -23.44 -15.05
C LYS A 123 14.66 -24.79 -14.59
N ARG A 124 15.40 -25.45 -13.69
CA ARG A 124 14.96 -26.66 -12.99
C ARG A 124 13.48 -26.49 -12.62
N PRO A 125 12.63 -27.51 -12.81
CA PRO A 125 11.27 -27.45 -12.30
C PRO A 125 11.36 -27.23 -10.79
N HIS A 126 11.05 -26.02 -10.35
CA HIS A 126 10.98 -25.69 -8.94
C HIS A 126 9.99 -26.66 -8.32
N GLY A 127 10.47 -27.40 -7.32
CA GLY A 127 9.69 -28.38 -6.59
C GLY A 127 8.33 -27.80 -6.22
N ARG A 128 7.30 -28.62 -6.37
CA ARG A 128 5.91 -28.35 -5.98
C ARG A 128 5.87 -28.03 -4.49
N ARG A 129 6.15 -26.78 -4.13
CA ARG A 129 5.88 -26.23 -2.82
C ARG A 129 4.39 -25.91 -2.81
N ARG A 130 3.62 -26.73 -2.08
CA ARG A 130 2.20 -26.52 -1.81
C ARG A 130 1.96 -25.06 -1.43
N LYS A 131 1.07 -24.38 -2.15
CA LYS A 131 0.66 -23.00 -1.85
C LYS A 131 -0.18 -23.02 -0.56
N PRO A 132 0.13 -22.21 0.47
CA PRO A 132 -0.92 -21.70 1.33
C PRO A 132 -1.75 -20.73 0.46
N SER A 133 -3.01 -21.07 0.27
CA SER A 133 -3.97 -20.16 -0.34
C SER A 133 -4.24 -18.98 0.60
N ARG A 134 -4.52 -17.83 -0.03
CA ARG A 134 -5.30 -16.68 0.47
C ARG A 134 -4.48 -15.44 0.84
N LEU A 135 -5.05 -14.32 0.38
CA LEU A 135 -4.72 -12.92 0.61
C LEU A 135 -3.51 -12.35 -0.15
N GLY A 136 -3.82 -11.74 -1.29
CA GLY A 136 -2.93 -10.78 -1.92
C GLY A 136 -3.31 -10.58 -3.37
N HIS A 137 -4.39 -9.84 -3.62
CA HIS A 137 -4.50 -8.87 -4.72
C HIS A 137 -5.95 -8.45 -4.86
N LEU A 138 -6.25 -7.24 -4.40
CA LEU A 138 -7.11 -6.27 -5.07
C LEU A 138 -6.91 -4.90 -4.39
N SER A 139 -5.64 -4.49 -4.30
CA SER A 139 -5.31 -3.08 -4.50
C SER A 139 -5.50 -2.80 -6.00
N HIS A 140 -6.22 -1.73 -6.30
CA HIS A 140 -6.62 -1.22 -7.62
C HIS A 140 -7.94 -1.75 -8.21
N LEU A 141 -9.02 -1.05 -7.84
CA LEU A 141 -10.00 -0.37 -8.73
C LEU A 141 -11.12 0.13 -7.79
N GLY A 142 -10.99 1.29 -7.15
CA GLY A 142 -10.92 2.57 -7.84
C GLY A 142 -12.29 3.02 -8.36
N GLY A 143 -13.36 2.82 -7.57
CA GLY A 143 -14.70 3.36 -7.80
C GLY A 143 -15.08 4.33 -6.70
N THR A 144 -14.25 5.35 -6.48
CA THR A 144 -14.59 6.49 -5.64
C THR A 144 -15.76 7.22 -6.29
N ALA A 145 -16.98 6.92 -5.85
CA ALA A 145 -18.04 7.91 -5.88
C ALA A 145 -17.47 9.16 -5.22
N ARG A 146 -17.39 10.25 -5.99
CA ARG A 146 -16.97 11.59 -5.54
C ARG A 146 -17.84 12.04 -4.38
N THR A 147 -17.53 11.62 -3.16
CA THR A 147 -17.96 12.27 -1.93
C THR A 147 -16.89 13.27 -1.56
N GLY A 148 -16.96 14.43 -2.21
CA GLY A 148 -16.07 15.55 -1.92
C GLY A 148 -16.28 16.10 -0.50
N PRO A 149 -15.30 16.84 0.03
CA PRO A 149 -15.34 17.42 1.39
C PRO A 149 -16.56 18.31 1.63
N ALA A 150 -17.14 18.89 0.57
CA ALA A 150 -18.39 19.66 0.63
C ALA A 150 -19.58 18.89 1.22
N ARG A 151 -19.71 17.57 0.99
CA ARG A 151 -20.80 16.77 1.58
C ARG A 151 -20.58 16.48 3.06
N LEU A 152 -19.33 16.31 3.48
CA LEU A 152 -19.00 16.14 4.90
C LEU A 152 -19.24 17.44 5.66
N LEU A 153 -18.86 18.59 5.08
CA LEU A 153 -19.17 19.90 5.64
C LEU A 153 -20.68 20.17 5.69
N ALA A 154 -21.42 19.87 4.62
CA ALA A 154 -22.87 20.02 4.60
C ALA A 154 -23.56 19.13 5.66
N ALA A 155 -23.15 17.87 5.79
CA ALA A 155 -23.68 16.97 6.81
C ALA A 155 -23.35 17.45 8.24
N TYR A 156 -22.14 17.97 8.45
CA TYR A 156 -21.72 18.50 9.74
C TYR A 156 -22.48 19.78 10.14
N THR A 157 -22.69 20.70 9.19
CA THR A 157 -23.48 21.93 9.43
C THR A 157 -24.97 21.64 9.70
N LEU A 158 -25.56 20.66 9.01
CA LEU A 158 -26.92 20.20 9.31
C LEU A 158 -27.00 19.57 10.71
N ALA A 159 -26.07 18.68 11.07
CA ALA A 159 -26.08 18.05 12.39
C ALA A 159 -25.93 19.07 13.54
N SER A 160 -25.08 20.08 13.36
CA SER A 160 -24.85 21.13 14.38
C SER A 160 -26.03 22.10 14.52
N SER A 161 -26.70 22.46 13.42
CA SER A 161 -27.88 23.33 13.47
C SER A 161 -29.09 22.68 14.15
N PHE A 162 -29.34 21.38 13.92
CA PHE A 162 -30.41 20.65 14.62
C PHE A 162 -30.17 20.52 16.12
N GLY A 163 -28.91 20.30 16.54
CA GLY A 163 -28.55 20.23 17.96
C GLY A 163 -28.80 21.55 18.70
N ALA A 164 -28.42 22.68 18.10
CA ALA A 164 -28.64 24.00 18.68
C ALA A 164 -30.13 24.36 18.75
N LEU A 165 -30.92 24.01 17.73
CA LEU A 165 -32.36 24.25 17.71
C LEU A 165 -33.10 23.41 18.76
N ALA A 166 -32.72 22.14 18.93
CA ALA A 166 -33.29 21.27 19.96
C ALA A 166 -32.99 21.81 21.38
N HIS A 167 -31.78 22.32 21.61
CA HIS A 167 -31.41 22.94 22.88
C HIS A 167 -32.21 24.23 23.16
N HIS A 168 -32.45 25.06 22.14
CA HIS A 168 -33.27 26.26 22.29
C HIS A 168 -34.76 25.95 22.51
N LEU A 169 -35.33 24.94 21.85
CA LEU A 169 -36.71 24.53 22.12
C LEU A 169 -36.87 23.89 23.51
N GLY A 170 -35.88 23.10 23.95
CA GLY A 170 -35.91 22.49 25.29
C GLY A 170 -35.77 23.50 26.44
N THR A 171 -35.13 24.64 26.21
CA THR A 171 -34.93 25.68 27.23
C THR A 171 -36.05 26.73 27.28
N VAL A 172 -36.88 26.84 26.24
CA VAL A 172 -38.04 27.77 26.20
C VAL A 172 -39.34 27.11 26.67
N LEU A 173 -39.40 25.78 26.69
CA LEU A 173 -40.57 25.00 27.15
C LEU A 173 -40.52 24.58 28.63
N LEU A 174 -39.47 24.97 29.36
CA LEU A 174 -39.31 24.81 30.81
C LEU A 174 -39.39 26.17 31.49
#